data_AF-A0AA97GC02-F1
#
_entry.id   AF-A0AA97GC02-F1
#
_cell.length_a   1.000
_cell.length_b   1.000
_cell.length_c   1.000
_cell.angle_alpha   90.00
_cell.angle_beta   90.00
_cell.angle_gamma   90.00
#
_symmetry.space_group_name_H-M   'P 1'
#
loop_
_entity.id
_entity.type
_entity.pdbx_description
1 polymer ?
#
loop_
_entity_poly.entity_id
_entity_poly.type
_entity_poly.pdbx_seq_one_letter_code
_entity_poly.pdbx_strand_id
1 'polypeptide(L)'
;MEKSLFSELKRIGIDEELASKVSASLDPEYNASKKDILIMQEAIMQIQLQSERNYQSLSSDISALRTELHTEIAGVRTELHKEIAGVRTEITDVRAEINDVRTQITDVRTEITDVRAEMGSFTRQYLITFLSLITTIVSVFVINWHFH
;
A
#
# COMPACT_ATOMS: atom_id res chain seq x y z
N MET A 1 -85.21 -7.75 -5.18
CA MET A 1 -84.84 -6.34 -5.38
C MET A 1 -84.39 -5.85 -4.02
N GLU A 2 -83.07 -5.75 -3.78
CA GLU A 2 -82.57 -5.19 -2.53
C GLU A 2 -83.18 -3.80 -2.35
N LYS A 3 -83.84 -3.56 -1.21
CA LYS A 3 -84.33 -2.23 -0.89
C LYS A 3 -83.09 -1.39 -0.59
N SER A 4 -82.85 -0.35 -1.40
CA SER A 4 -81.72 0.53 -1.15
C SER A 4 -81.90 1.21 0.20
N LEU A 5 -80.80 1.49 0.90
CA LEU A 5 -80.81 2.20 2.18
C LEU A 5 -81.62 3.51 2.08
N PHE A 6 -81.51 4.22 0.95
CA PHE A 6 -82.30 5.40 0.63
C PHE A 6 -83.82 5.14 0.70
N SER A 7 -84.29 4.06 0.06
CA SER A 7 -85.71 3.68 0.05
C SER A 7 -86.24 3.29 1.43
N GLU A 8 -85.39 2.76 2.31
CA GLU A 8 -85.75 2.41 3.68
C GLU A 8 -85.81 3.65 4.60
N LEU A 9 -84.84 4.56 4.47
CA LEU A 9 -84.82 5.83 5.19
C LEU A 9 -86.06 6.69 4.86
N LYS A 10 -86.45 6.72 3.58
CA LYS A 10 -87.69 7.41 3.14
C LYS A 10 -88.95 6.77 3.72
N ARG A 11 -88.97 5.44 3.88
CA ARG A 11 -90.11 4.70 4.46
C ARG A 11 -90.33 5.00 5.94
N ILE A 12 -89.27 5.31 6.69
CA ILE A 12 -89.36 5.66 8.13
C ILE A 12 -89.54 7.16 8.39
N GLY A 13 -89.77 7.97 7.34
CA GLY A 13 -90.11 9.39 7.47
C GLY A 13 -88.92 10.35 7.54
N ILE A 14 -87.71 9.90 7.19
CA ILE A 14 -86.56 10.81 7.05
C ILE A 14 -86.75 11.66 5.80
N ASP A 15 -86.45 12.96 5.92
CA ASP A 15 -86.45 13.92 4.82
C ASP A 15 -85.57 13.46 3.65
N GLU A 16 -85.96 13.79 2.42
CA GLU A 16 -85.31 13.34 1.18
C GLU A 16 -83.83 13.73 1.13
N GLU A 17 -83.49 14.94 1.60
CA GLU A 17 -82.13 15.44 1.60
C GLU A 17 -81.25 14.65 2.60
N LEU A 18 -81.75 14.42 3.81
CA LEU A 18 -81.05 13.66 4.85
C LEU A 18 -80.93 12.17 4.48
N ALA A 19 -81.98 11.57 3.93
CA ALA A 19 -81.96 10.19 3.45
C ALA A 19 -80.94 10.00 2.32
N SER A 20 -80.86 10.97 1.40
CA SER A 20 -79.86 10.98 0.32
C SER A 20 -78.45 11.04 0.88
N LYS A 21 -78.16 12.00 1.78
CA LYS A 21 -76.84 12.15 2.40
C LYS A 21 -76.40 10.92 3.19
N VAL A 22 -77.29 10.36 4.01
CA VAL A 22 -76.98 9.18 4.84
C VAL A 22 -76.73 7.95 3.96
N SER A 23 -77.60 7.68 2.98
CA SER A 23 -77.40 6.55 2.07
C SER A 23 -76.15 6.66 1.21
N ALA A 24 -75.81 7.87 0.73
CA ALA A 24 -74.56 8.11 0.01
C ALA A 24 -73.32 7.95 0.91
N SER A 25 -73.39 8.37 2.17
CA SER A 25 -72.28 8.24 3.12
C SER A 25 -72.02 6.79 3.57
N LEU A 26 -73.05 5.96 3.55
CA LEU A 26 -73.00 4.54 3.92
C LEU A 26 -72.95 3.63 2.69
N ASP A 27 -72.80 4.20 1.49
CA ASP A 27 -72.66 3.43 0.27
C ASP A 27 -71.42 2.50 0.39
N PRO A 28 -71.59 1.17 0.31
CA PRO A 28 -70.51 0.22 0.54
C PRO A 28 -69.37 0.35 -0.47
N GLU A 29 -69.67 0.65 -1.73
CA GLU A 29 -68.67 0.79 -2.80
C GLU A 29 -67.84 2.07 -2.59
N TYR A 30 -68.49 3.19 -2.28
CA TYR A 30 -67.80 4.45 -1.95
C TYR A 30 -66.86 4.28 -0.75
N ASN A 31 -67.31 3.61 0.31
CA ASN A 31 -66.51 3.38 1.51
C ASN A 31 -65.35 2.39 1.28
N ALA A 32 -65.55 1.35 0.46
CA ALA A 32 -64.49 0.44 0.06
C ALA A 32 -63.41 1.18 -0.76
N SER A 33 -63.81 1.96 -1.77
CA SER A 33 -62.90 2.75 -2.58
C SER A 33 -62.08 3.75 -1.74
N LYS A 34 -62.72 4.43 -0.78
CA LYS A 34 -62.02 5.32 0.17
C LYS A 34 -60.96 4.58 1.00
N LYS A 35 -61.26 3.36 1.45
CA LYS A 35 -60.30 2.52 2.19
C LYS A 35 -59.13 2.11 1.30
N ASP A 36 -59.37 1.73 0.05
CA ASP A 36 -58.32 1.35 -0.90
C ASP A 36 -57.39 2.53 -1.22
N ILE A 37 -57.94 3.75 -1.36
CA ILE A 37 -57.15 4.97 -1.53
C ILE A 37 -56.24 5.21 -0.32
N LEU A 38 -56.74 5.05 0.91
CA LEU A 38 -55.94 5.20 2.13
C LEU A 38 -54.80 4.17 2.19
N ILE A 39 -55.10 2.91 1.89
CA ILE A 39 -54.08 1.85 1.83
C ILE A 39 -53.02 2.17 0.77
N MET A 40 -53.44 2.67 -0.38
CA MET A 40 -52.53 3.06 -1.46
C MET A 40 -51.67 4.26 -1.08
N GLN A 41 -52.24 5.26 -0.38
CA GLN A 41 -51.48 6.39 0.16
C GLN A 41 -50.43 5.94 1.18
N GLU A 42 -50.78 5.00 2.05
CA GLU A 42 -49.85 4.43 3.01
C GLU A 42 -48.73 3.64 2.31
N ALA A 43 -49.06 2.83 1.29
CA ALA A 43 -48.06 2.11 0.50
C ALA A 43 -47.10 3.07 -0.23
N ILE A 44 -47.61 4.15 -0.83
CA ILE A 44 -46.77 5.18 -1.48
C ILE A 44 -45.82 5.82 -0.46
N MET A 45 -46.33 6.17 0.73
CA MET A 45 -45.51 6.75 1.79
C MET A 45 -44.40 5.81 2.24
N GLN A 46 -44.70 4.52 2.42
CA GLN A 46 -43.69 3.52 2.79
C GLN A 46 -42.61 3.35 1.72
N ILE A 47 -43.00 3.34 0.44
CA ILE A 47 -42.05 3.27 -0.67
C ILE A 47 -41.13 4.49 -0.69
N GLN A 48 -41.67 5.68 -0.48
CA GLN A 48 -40.89 6.93 -0.41
C GLN A 48 -39.89 6.91 0.74
N LEU A 49 -40.34 6.55 1.95
CA LEU A 49 -39.47 6.42 3.13
C LEU A 49 -38.39 5.35 2.93
N GLN A 50 -38.72 4.23 2.30
CA GLN A 50 -37.73 3.20 2.01
C GLN A 50 -36.69 3.68 0.99
N SER A 51 -37.14 4.39 -0.05
CA SER A 51 -36.24 4.96 -1.07
C SER A 51 -35.27 5.97 -0.46
N GLU A 52 -35.73 6.85 0.42
CA GLU A 52 -34.87 7.81 1.12
C GLU A 52 -33.84 7.11 2.01
N ARG A 53 -34.26 6.09 2.77
CA ARG A 53 -33.34 5.28 3.58
C ARG A 53 -32.28 4.60 2.74
N ASN A 54 -32.67 4.00 1.62
CA ASN A 54 -31.73 3.36 0.70
C ASN A 54 -30.72 4.37 0.12
N TYR A 55 -31.19 5.56 -0.25
CA TYR A 55 -30.32 6.62 -0.77
C TYR A 55 -29.32 7.11 0.30
N GLN A 56 -29.78 7.32 1.53
CA GLN A 56 -28.92 7.71 2.64
C GLN A 56 -27.87 6.64 2.97
N SER A 57 -28.27 5.37 3.00
CA SER A 57 -27.36 4.24 3.21
C SER A 57 -26.29 4.21 2.12
N LEU A 58 -26.70 4.24 0.85
CA LEU A 58 -25.77 4.20 -0.28
C LEU A 58 -24.84 5.41 -0.29
N SER A 59 -25.35 6.60 0.04
CA SER A 59 -24.53 7.81 0.14
C SER A 59 -23.50 7.70 1.26
N SER A 60 -23.88 7.12 2.40
CA SER A 60 -22.97 6.84 3.52
C SER A 60 -21.89 5.85 3.10
N ASP A 61 -22.27 4.73 2.48
CA ASP A 61 -21.33 3.68 2.03
C ASP A 61 -20.33 4.24 1.01
N ILE A 62 -20.79 5.05 0.05
CA ILE A 62 -19.91 5.71 -0.93
C ILE A 62 -18.93 6.66 -0.23
N SER A 63 -19.39 7.42 0.77
CA SER A 63 -18.52 8.32 1.53
C SER A 63 -17.48 7.56 2.36
N ALA A 64 -17.87 6.44 2.96
CA ALA A 64 -16.98 5.57 3.71
C ALA A 64 -15.91 4.96 2.79
N LEU A 65 -16.31 4.35 1.68
CA LEU A 65 -15.40 3.78 0.68
C LEU A 65 -14.43 4.82 0.12
N ARG A 66 -14.90 6.05 -0.15
CA ARG A 66 -14.04 7.13 -0.61
C ARG A 66 -12.96 7.47 0.42
N THR A 67 -13.32 7.49 1.70
CA THR A 67 -12.41 7.80 2.80
C THR A 67 -11.38 6.69 3.00
N GLU A 68 -11.83 5.45 2.98
CA GLU A 68 -10.99 4.25 3.09
C GLU A 68 -9.97 4.21 1.95
N LEU A 69 -10.41 4.30 0.70
CA LEU A 69 -9.52 4.33 -0.47
C LEU A 69 -8.51 5.47 -0.40
N HIS A 70 -8.92 6.66 0.02
CA HIS A 70 -7.99 7.79 0.17
C HIS A 70 -6.92 7.50 1.22
N THR A 71 -7.32 6.90 2.34
CA THR A 71 -6.43 6.54 3.44
C THR A 71 -5.45 5.45 3.02
N GLU A 72 -5.93 4.39 2.37
CA GLU A 72 -5.07 3.30 1.88
C GLU A 72 -4.07 3.79 0.83
N ILE A 73 -4.51 4.61 -0.13
CA ILE A 73 -3.62 5.19 -1.15
C ILE A 73 -2.54 6.07 -0.49
N ALA A 74 -2.90 6.88 0.49
CA ALA A 74 -1.94 7.69 1.24
C ALA A 74 -0.96 6.83 2.05
N GLY A 75 -1.45 5.75 2.67
CA GLY A 75 -0.66 4.77 3.41
C GLY A 75 0.37 4.09 2.51
N VAL A 76 -0.07 3.49 1.39
CA VAL A 76 0.81 2.83 0.42
C VAL A 76 1.85 3.80 -0.15
N ARG A 77 1.44 5.02 -0.48
CA ARG A 77 2.37 6.05 -0.98
C ARG A 77 3.47 6.38 0.05
N THR A 78 3.10 6.47 1.32
CA THR A 78 4.03 6.76 2.41
C THR A 78 5.01 5.62 2.63
N GLU A 79 4.51 4.38 2.67
CA GLU A 79 5.35 3.20 2.88
C GLU A 79 6.35 3.03 1.72
N LEU A 80 5.89 3.12 0.47
CA LEU A 80 6.78 3.05 -0.69
C LEU A 80 7.85 4.15 -0.68
N HIS A 81 7.51 5.36 -0.25
CA HIS A 81 8.50 6.44 -0.15
C HIS A 81 9.58 6.12 0.89
N LYS A 82 9.18 5.56 2.04
CA LYS A 82 10.08 5.14 3.11
C LYS A 82 10.97 3.98 2.69
N GLU A 83 10.41 2.95 2.06
CA GLU A 83 11.18 1.81 1.53
C GLU A 83 12.20 2.26 0.48
N ILE A 84 11.81 3.11 -0.48
CA ILE A 84 12.72 3.66 -1.49
C ILE A 84 13.85 4.47 -0.84
N ALA A 85 13.55 5.26 0.20
CA ALA A 85 14.57 6.01 0.93
C ALA A 85 15.53 5.07 1.69
N GLY A 86 15.00 3.99 2.28
CA GLY A 86 15.79 2.93 2.92
C GLY A 86 16.76 2.28 1.94
N VAL A 87 16.26 1.79 0.80
CA VAL A 87 17.09 1.17 -0.25
C VAL A 87 18.15 2.13 -0.78
N ARG A 88 17.85 3.42 -0.95
CA ARG A 88 18.85 4.43 -1.37
C ARG A 88 19.96 4.60 -0.34
N THR A 89 19.64 4.51 0.95
CA THR A 89 20.62 4.57 2.04
C THR A 89 21.52 3.34 1.98
N GLU A 90 20.94 2.14 1.92
CA GLU A 90 21.68 0.88 1.80
C GLU A 90 22.62 0.86 0.58
N ILE A 91 22.16 1.35 -0.58
CA ILE A 91 23.01 1.47 -1.78
C ILE A 91 24.18 2.43 -1.55
N THR A 92 23.97 3.50 -0.80
CA THR A 92 25.03 4.48 -0.48
C THR A 92 26.07 3.86 0.44
N ASP A 93 25.63 3.11 1.45
CA ASP A 93 26.50 2.43 2.41
C ASP A 93 27.34 1.35 1.71
N VAL A 94 26.70 0.49 0.90
CA VAL A 94 27.42 -0.52 0.09
C VAL A 94 28.43 0.12 -0.85
N ARG A 95 28.13 1.29 -1.43
CA ARG A 95 29.09 2.02 -2.27
C ARG A 95 30.29 2.52 -1.46
N ALA A 96 30.08 2.96 -0.22
CA ALA A 96 31.16 3.37 0.68
C ALA A 96 32.04 2.16 1.04
N GLU A 97 31.45 1.03 1.40
CA GLU A 97 32.17 -0.21 1.69
C GLU A 97 33.01 -0.69 0.49
N ILE A 98 32.45 -0.66 -0.73
CA ILE A 98 33.19 -1.01 -1.95
C ILE A 98 34.39 -0.08 -2.16
N ASN A 99 34.26 1.21 -1.87
CA ASN A 99 35.37 2.15 -2.00
C ASN A 99 36.45 1.89 -0.96
N ASP A 100 36.07 1.56 0.28
CA ASP A 100 37.02 1.18 1.33
C ASP A 100 37.81 -0.07 0.94
N VAL A 101 37.13 -1.12 0.49
CA VAL A 101 37.77 -2.36 -0.01
C VAL A 101 38.72 -2.07 -1.17
N ARG A 102 38.37 -1.16 -2.09
CA ARG A 102 39.28 -0.75 -3.18
C ARG A 102 40.54 -0.06 -2.67
N THR A 103 40.42 0.77 -1.64
CA THR A 103 41.58 1.40 -0.98
C THR A 103 42.46 0.33 -0.35
N GLN A 104 41.89 -0.56 0.45
CA GLN A 104 42.63 -1.66 1.09
C GLN A 104 43.36 -2.54 0.06
N ILE A 105 42.71 -2.88 -1.07
CA ILE A 105 43.35 -3.63 -2.17
C ILE A 105 44.54 -2.86 -2.76
N THR A 106 44.43 -1.53 -2.88
CA THR A 106 45.50 -0.67 -3.40
C THR A 106 46.69 -0.63 -2.43
N ASP A 107 46.43 -0.55 -1.13
CA ASP A 107 47.47 -0.56 -0.10
C ASP A 107 48.21 -1.90 -0.10
N VAL A 108 47.48 -3.02 -0.10
CA VAL A 108 48.07 -4.37 -0.20
C VAL A 108 48.92 -4.53 -1.47
N ARG A 109 48.50 -3.97 -2.61
CA ARG A 109 49.31 -4.00 -3.85
C ARG A 109 50.61 -3.21 -3.71
N THR A 110 50.56 -2.09 -2.98
CA THR A 110 51.76 -1.29 -2.67
C THR A 110 52.70 -2.10 -1.79
N GLU A 111 52.20 -2.66 -0.68
CA GLU A 111 53.00 -3.50 0.22
C GLU A 111 53.65 -4.70 -0.51
N ILE A 112 52.90 -5.38 -1.40
CA ILE A 112 53.45 -6.48 -2.23
C ILE A 112 54.59 -5.97 -3.13
N THR A 113 54.45 -4.76 -3.68
CA THR A 113 55.47 -4.16 -4.56
C THR A 113 56.73 -3.83 -3.77
N ASP A 114 56.59 -3.29 -2.56
CA ASP A 114 57.69 -2.97 -1.67
C ASP A 114 58.43 -4.24 -1.24
N VAL A 115 57.70 -5.28 -0.80
CA VAL A 115 58.29 -6.59 -0.46
C VAL A 115 59.05 -7.19 -1.64
N ARG A 116 58.52 -7.09 -2.87
CA ARG A 116 59.24 -7.55 -4.07
C ARG A 116 60.53 -6.76 -4.31
N ALA A 117 60.52 -5.45 -4.08
CA ALA A 117 61.71 -4.61 -4.21
C ALA A 117 62.77 -4.97 -3.17
N GLU A 118 62.36 -5.16 -1.91
CA GLU A 118 63.23 -5.61 -0.82
C GLU A 118 63.86 -6.97 -1.13
N MET A 119 63.05 -7.96 -1.55
CA MET A 119 63.56 -9.28 -1.96
C MET A 119 64.56 -9.18 -3.12
N GLY A 120 64.32 -8.30 -4.09
CA GLY A 120 65.26 -8.03 -5.17
C GLY A 120 66.56 -7.37 -4.68
N SER A 121 66.49 -6.52 -3.66
CA SER A 121 67.66 -5.91 -3.03
C SER A 121 68.50 -6.96 -2.25
N PHE A 122 67.84 -7.82 -1.45
CA PHE A 122 68.50 -8.91 -0.74
C PHE A 122 69.19 -9.87 -1.69
N THR A 123 68.52 -10.25 -2.77
CA THR A 123 69.10 -11.13 -3.80
C THR A 123 70.37 -10.52 -4.40
N ARG A 124 70.35 -9.23 -4.74
CA ARG A 124 71.53 -8.52 -5.27
C ARG A 124 72.67 -8.43 -4.24
N GLN A 125 72.34 -8.07 -3.00
CA GLN A 125 73.33 -7.96 -1.93
C GLN A 125 73.96 -9.33 -1.61
N TYR A 126 73.15 -10.38 -1.58
CA TYR A 126 73.62 -11.76 -1.43
C TYR A 126 74.61 -12.13 -2.54
N LEU A 127 74.29 -11.85 -3.81
CA LEU A 127 75.21 -12.12 -4.92
C LEU A 127 76.53 -11.35 -4.80
N ILE A 128 76.49 -10.06 -4.46
CA ILE A 128 77.70 -9.24 -4.30
C ILE A 128 78.59 -9.79 -3.17
N THR A 129 78.00 -10.03 -2.00
CA THR A 129 78.74 -10.56 -0.83
C THR A 129 79.30 -11.95 -1.09
N PHE A 130 78.54 -12.82 -1.75
CA PHE A 130 78.99 -14.16 -2.14
C PHE A 130 80.17 -14.12 -3.12
N LEU A 131 80.11 -13.29 -4.17
CA LEU A 131 81.22 -13.12 -5.11
C LEU A 131 82.47 -12.50 -4.44
N SER A 132 82.27 -11.54 -3.53
CA SER A 132 83.35 -10.95 -2.73
C SER A 132 84.03 -12.00 -1.84
N LEU A 133 83.26 -12.94 -1.28
CA LEU A 133 83.82 -14.04 -0.49
C LEU A 133 84.65 -14.99 -1.36
N ILE A 134 84.14 -15.39 -2.52
CA ILE A 134 84.86 -16.25 -3.47
C ILE A 134 86.19 -15.61 -3.90
N THR A 135 86.17 -14.34 -4.29
CA THR A 135 87.38 -13.62 -4.71
C THR A 135 88.41 -13.57 -3.58
N THR A 136 87.98 -13.30 -2.35
CA THR A 136 88.87 -13.31 -1.16
C THR A 136 89.51 -14.68 -0.94
N ILE A 137 88.73 -15.77 -1.00
CA ILE A 137 89.22 -17.15 -0.85
C ILE A 137 90.25 -17.48 -1.94
N VAL A 138 89.95 -17.16 -3.19
CA VAL A 138 90.86 -17.40 -4.34
C VAL A 138 92.15 -16.61 -4.18
N SER A 139 92.08 -15.33 -3.80
CA SER A 139 93.28 -14.50 -3.55
C SER A 139 94.20 -15.11 -2.49
N VAL A 140 93.63 -15.58 -1.37
CA VAL A 140 94.41 -16.24 -0.30
C VAL A 140 95.07 -17.53 -0.80
N PHE A 141 94.34 -18.35 -1.57
CA PHE A 141 94.88 -19.58 -2.14
C PHE A 141 96.03 -19.31 -3.13
N VAL A 142 95.89 -18.33 -4.02
CA VAL A 142 96.91 -17.94 -5.00
C VAL A 142 98.17 -17.41 -4.32
N ILE A 143 98.02 -16.56 -3.30
CA ILE A 143 99.15 -16.07 -2.49
C ILE A 143 99.88 -17.25 -1.86
N ASN A 144 99.16 -18.16 -1.20
CA ASN A 144 99.77 -19.32 -0.54
C ASN A 144 100.52 -20.23 -1.54
N TRP A 145 99.98 -20.43 -2.74
CA TRP A 145 100.62 -21.21 -3.82
C TRP A 145 101.93 -20.59 -4.30
N HIS A 146 102.02 -19.26 -4.42
CA HIS A 146 103.24 -18.59 -4.90
C HIS A 146 104.38 -18.62 -3.87
N PHE A 147 104.06 -18.68 -2.57
CA PHE A 147 105.06 -18.67 -1.49
C PHE A 147 105.50 -20.07 -1.02
N HIS A 148 105.02 -21.15 -1.64
CA HIS A 148 105.49 -22.53 -1.46
C HIS A 148 106.24 -23.01 -2.70
#